data_AF-A0A438EL12-F1
#
_entry.id   AF-A0A438EL12-F1
#
_cell.length_a   1.000
_cell.length_b   1.000
_cell.length_c   1.000
_cell.angle_alpha   90.00
_cell.angle_beta   90.00
_cell.angle_gamma   90.00
#
_symmetry.space_group_name_H-M   'P 1'
#
loop_
_entity.id
_entity.type
_entity.pdbx_description
1 polymer ?
#
loop_
_entity_poly.entity_id
_entity_poly.type
_entity_poly.pdbx_seq_one_letter_code
_entity_poly.pdbx_strand_id
1 'polypeptide(L)'
;MSRNLWVTYLFIRALSRKGVVEVGKEVEAAVDANLRQRAKEKELVEIEELINGWIGDATLLQTKVMPLADAKRAGAIAMFGEKYGEQSMASGAQVSDTSTLVHSPSALKTVQCTCCRGSRCIHGAMWRIEAVAGDAFIEYVNARDNHMRQLCSTLKVKAEEVTTRVEALLEELRMTRNEVSAVRAKAAVYKASVMAGNAFPVGTSKKIRVLVESMDDIDADSLKSAAEYLIDTLQDPAAVILGSCPSEEKVSLVAAFTPGVVDLGIQAGKFIGPIAKLCGGGGGGRPNFAQAGGRKPENLSGALEKARESLLPFYLKKQAEISYSLLA
;
A
#
# COMPACT_ATOMS: atom_id res chain seq x y z
N MET A 1 0.02 -28.59 -37.43
CA MET A 1 0.49 -27.40 -36.68
C MET A 1 -0.59 -27.04 -35.67
N SER A 2 -0.32 -27.02 -34.36
CA SER A 2 -1.38 -26.83 -33.35
C SER A 2 -1.90 -25.38 -33.33
N ARG A 3 -3.15 -25.16 -32.91
CA ARG A 3 -3.80 -23.83 -32.81
C ARG A 3 -2.93 -22.82 -32.05
N ASN A 4 -2.14 -23.29 -31.09
CA ASN A 4 -1.28 -22.46 -30.22
C ASN A 4 -0.06 -21.90 -30.97
N LEU A 5 0.53 -22.66 -31.91
CA LEU A 5 1.65 -22.16 -32.74
C LEU A 5 1.24 -20.99 -33.63
N TRP A 6 -0.03 -20.92 -34.03
CA TRP A 6 -0.56 -19.84 -34.86
C TRP A 6 -0.76 -18.53 -34.08
N VAL A 7 -1.28 -18.63 -32.85
CA VAL A 7 -1.42 -17.46 -31.96
C VAL A 7 -0.05 -16.87 -31.64
N THR A 8 0.94 -17.72 -31.34
CA THR A 8 2.32 -17.28 -31.13
C THR A 8 2.89 -16.58 -32.37
N TYR A 9 2.63 -17.10 -33.59
CA TYR A 9 3.07 -16.47 -34.83
C TYR A 9 2.45 -15.09 -35.05
N LEU A 10 1.13 -14.96 -34.88
CA LEU A 10 0.45 -13.66 -35.01
C LEU A 10 0.96 -12.68 -33.95
N PHE A 11 1.11 -13.13 -32.71
CA PHE A 11 1.64 -12.28 -31.64
C PHE A 11 3.04 -11.77 -31.94
N ILE A 12 3.94 -12.62 -32.43
CA ILE A 12 5.29 -12.23 -32.85
C ILE A 12 5.24 -11.27 -34.05
N ARG A 13 4.34 -11.49 -35.01
CA ARG A 13 4.17 -10.59 -36.18
C ARG A 13 3.65 -9.21 -35.76
N ALA A 14 2.74 -9.16 -34.79
CA ALA A 14 2.21 -7.93 -34.20
C ALA A 14 3.32 -7.16 -33.47
N LEU A 15 4.12 -7.84 -32.65
CA LEU A 15 5.25 -7.25 -31.93
C LEU A 15 6.41 -6.84 -32.85
N SER A 16 6.70 -7.62 -33.90
CA SER A 16 7.77 -7.33 -34.87
C SER A 16 7.51 -6.02 -35.64
N ARG A 17 6.24 -5.72 -35.97
CA ARG A 17 5.86 -4.44 -36.58
C ARG A 17 6.12 -3.23 -35.67
N LYS A 18 6.26 -3.46 -34.35
CA LYS A 18 6.62 -2.44 -33.35
C LYS A 18 8.08 -2.55 -32.84
N GLY A 19 8.87 -3.53 -33.28
CA GLY A 19 10.34 -3.52 -33.19
C GLY A 19 11.04 -4.32 -32.09
N VAL A 20 10.53 -5.45 -31.59
CA VAL A 20 11.25 -6.31 -30.60
C VAL A 20 10.90 -7.80 -30.73
N VAL A 21 11.87 -8.73 -30.90
CA VAL A 21 11.66 -10.21 -30.76
C VAL A 21 12.95 -11.03 -30.48
N GLU A 22 12.89 -11.96 -29.50
CA GLU A 22 13.41 -13.35 -29.51
C GLU A 22 12.44 -14.23 -28.66
N VAL A 23 12.19 -15.53 -28.94
CA VAL A 23 11.17 -16.34 -28.21
C VAL A 23 11.59 -17.80 -27.97
N GLY A 24 11.16 -18.39 -26.83
CA GLY A 24 11.31 -19.81 -26.42
C GLY A 24 9.96 -20.57 -26.29
N LYS A 25 9.99 -21.90 -26.04
CA LYS A 25 8.86 -22.85 -26.23
C LYS A 25 7.94 -23.08 -25.01
N GLU A 26 6.70 -23.46 -25.35
CA GLU A 26 5.63 -24.18 -24.61
C GLU A 26 4.42 -23.41 -24.04
N VAL A 27 3.27 -24.10 -24.01
CA VAL A 27 1.87 -23.62 -24.06
C VAL A 27 1.37 -23.07 -22.70
N GLU A 28 1.85 -21.89 -22.35
CA GLU A 28 1.09 -20.67 -22.14
C GLU A 28 1.71 -19.74 -23.20
N ALA A 29 0.97 -18.99 -24.01
CA ALA A 29 1.64 -18.05 -24.92
C ALA A 29 2.16 -16.85 -24.10
N ALA A 30 3.15 -17.11 -23.26
CA ALA A 30 3.95 -16.17 -22.52
C ALA A 30 5.07 -15.73 -23.47
N VAL A 31 4.84 -14.60 -24.14
CA VAL A 31 5.91 -14.02 -24.96
C VAL A 31 6.79 -13.18 -24.04
N ASP A 32 7.98 -13.71 -23.77
CA ASP A 32 9.03 -13.03 -23.02
C ASP A 32 10.26 -12.88 -23.91
N ALA A 33 10.56 -11.63 -24.29
CA ALA A 33 11.92 -11.15 -24.52
C ALA A 33 11.90 -9.61 -24.65
N ASN A 34 12.54 -8.94 -23.70
CA ASN A 34 12.90 -7.51 -23.72
C ASN A 34 11.82 -6.45 -23.43
N LEU A 35 10.65 -6.79 -22.89
CA LEU A 35 9.79 -5.78 -22.25
C LEU A 35 10.41 -5.32 -20.91
N ARG A 36 11.39 -4.40 -21.01
CA ARG A 36 12.03 -3.73 -19.86
C ARG A 36 11.05 -2.86 -19.08
N GLN A 37 9.96 -2.45 -19.72
CA GLN A 37 8.88 -1.65 -19.14
C GLN A 37 7.54 -2.34 -19.37
N ARG A 38 6.58 -2.07 -18.48
CA ARG A 38 5.20 -2.53 -18.61
C ARG A 38 4.63 -1.97 -19.92
N ALA A 39 4.07 -2.84 -20.76
CA ALA A 39 3.29 -2.39 -21.91
C ALA A 39 2.13 -1.51 -21.43
N LYS A 40 1.92 -0.36 -22.08
CA LYS A 40 0.79 0.52 -21.72
C LYS A 40 -0.52 -0.16 -22.11
N GLU A 41 -1.59 0.11 -21.37
CA GLU A 41 -2.92 -0.47 -21.65
C GLU A 41 -3.34 -0.29 -23.11
N LYS A 42 -3.13 0.92 -23.64
CA LYS A 42 -3.40 1.24 -25.05
C LYS A 42 -2.61 0.36 -26.04
N GLU A 43 -1.35 0.05 -25.73
CA GLU A 43 -0.52 -0.80 -26.60
C GLU A 43 -1.01 -2.24 -26.60
N LEU A 44 -1.51 -2.75 -25.46
CA LEU A 44 -2.09 -4.08 -25.36
C LEU A 44 -3.39 -4.19 -26.16
N VAL A 45 -4.27 -3.18 -26.05
CA VAL A 45 -5.52 -3.11 -26.84
C VAL A 45 -5.22 -3.09 -28.33
N GLU A 46 -4.26 -2.27 -28.79
CA GLU A 46 -3.88 -2.23 -30.20
C GLU A 46 -3.31 -3.56 -30.72
N ILE A 47 -2.52 -4.27 -29.91
CA ILE A 47 -2.00 -5.61 -30.26
C ILE A 47 -3.16 -6.61 -30.36
N GLU A 48 -4.09 -6.57 -29.40
CA GLU A 48 -5.25 -7.45 -29.36
C GLU A 48 -6.18 -7.22 -30.55
N GLU A 49 -6.49 -5.96 -30.89
CA GLU A 49 -7.30 -5.59 -32.06
C GLU A 49 -6.67 -6.09 -33.37
N LEU A 50 -5.35 -5.93 -33.51
CA LEU A 50 -4.64 -6.33 -34.72
C LEU A 50 -4.58 -7.86 -34.88
N ILE A 51 -4.37 -8.59 -33.78
CA ILE A 51 -4.42 -10.05 -33.80
C ILE A 51 -5.85 -10.50 -34.11
N ASN A 52 -6.84 -10.00 -33.37
CA ASN A 52 -8.24 -10.37 -33.58
C ASN A 52 -8.76 -10.00 -34.97
N GLY A 53 -8.27 -8.92 -35.57
CA GLY A 53 -8.52 -8.59 -36.97
C GLY A 53 -8.05 -9.69 -37.93
N TRP A 54 -6.81 -10.16 -37.77
CA TRP A 54 -6.29 -11.28 -38.58
C TRP A 54 -7.05 -12.60 -38.38
N ILE A 55 -7.56 -12.83 -37.16
CA ILE A 55 -8.44 -13.97 -36.87
C ILE A 55 -9.78 -13.82 -37.59
N GLY A 56 -10.40 -12.64 -37.49
CA GLY A 56 -11.67 -12.32 -38.13
C GLY A 56 -11.61 -12.42 -39.66
N ASP A 57 -10.51 -11.96 -40.26
CA ASP A 57 -10.27 -12.03 -41.71
C ASP A 57 -10.02 -13.46 -42.22
N ALA A 58 -9.93 -14.45 -41.32
CA ALA A 58 -9.60 -15.84 -41.64
C ALA A 58 -8.37 -15.95 -42.57
N THR A 59 -7.35 -15.13 -42.30
CA THR A 59 -6.18 -14.99 -43.18
C THR A 59 -5.52 -16.35 -43.40
N LEU A 60 -5.44 -16.78 -44.67
CA LEU A 60 -4.82 -18.05 -45.05
C LEU A 60 -3.31 -18.02 -44.75
N LEU A 61 -2.87 -18.93 -43.89
CA LEU A 61 -1.46 -19.17 -43.66
C LEU A 61 -0.94 -20.21 -44.65
N GLN A 62 0.10 -19.85 -45.41
CA GLN A 62 0.83 -20.79 -46.25
C GLN A 62 2.18 -21.09 -45.58
N THR A 63 2.50 -22.38 -45.51
CA THR A 63 3.77 -22.85 -44.98
C THR A 63 4.57 -23.50 -46.09
N LYS A 64 5.83 -23.09 -46.24
CA LYS A 64 6.76 -23.63 -47.24
C LYS A 64 8.06 -24.03 -46.56
N VAL A 65 8.51 -25.25 -46.81
CA VAL A 65 9.82 -25.74 -46.36
C VAL A 65 10.86 -25.28 -47.38
N MET A 66 11.88 -24.55 -46.94
CA MET A 66 12.93 -24.03 -47.81
C MET A 66 14.28 -23.92 -47.07
N PRO A 67 15.40 -23.86 -47.79
CA PRO A 67 16.70 -23.60 -47.17
C PRO A 67 16.67 -22.33 -46.30
N LEU A 68 17.42 -22.33 -45.19
CA LEU A 68 17.45 -21.21 -44.24
C LEU A 68 17.82 -19.87 -44.90
N ALA A 69 18.72 -19.90 -45.89
CA ALA A 69 19.10 -18.72 -46.66
C ALA A 69 17.92 -18.15 -47.47
N ASP A 70 17.09 -19.02 -48.05
CA ASP A 70 15.90 -18.64 -48.82
C ASP A 70 14.80 -18.09 -47.92
N ALA A 71 14.59 -18.73 -46.77
CA ALA A 71 13.64 -18.26 -45.76
C ALA A 71 13.97 -16.83 -45.28
N LYS A 72 15.25 -16.57 -44.99
CA LYS A 72 15.73 -15.24 -44.61
C LYS A 72 15.51 -14.21 -45.72
N ARG A 73 15.78 -14.57 -46.98
CA ARG A 73 15.53 -13.69 -48.15
C ARG A 73 14.05 -13.41 -48.37
N ALA A 74 13.18 -14.39 -48.09
CA ALA A 74 11.73 -14.23 -48.16
C ALA A 74 11.13 -13.41 -47.00
N GLY A 75 11.97 -12.85 -46.12
CA GLY A 75 11.54 -12.02 -44.99
C GLY A 75 10.98 -12.82 -43.82
N ALA A 76 11.28 -14.13 -43.73
CA ALA A 76 10.90 -14.93 -42.57
C ALA A 76 11.66 -14.47 -41.32
N ILE A 77 10.91 -14.21 -40.26
CA ILE A 77 11.47 -13.86 -38.94
C ILE A 77 11.74 -15.18 -38.20
N ALA A 78 13.00 -15.41 -37.82
CA ALA A 78 13.38 -16.59 -37.04
C ALA A 78 12.82 -16.45 -35.61
N MET A 79 11.99 -17.41 -35.19
CA MET A 79 11.22 -17.31 -33.95
C MET A 79 11.87 -17.98 -32.74
N PHE A 80 12.92 -18.78 -32.94
CA PHE A 80 13.61 -19.50 -31.85
C PHE A 80 15.12 -19.38 -31.98
N GLY A 81 15.82 -19.06 -30.89
CA GLY A 81 17.29 -18.99 -30.81
C GLY A 81 18.01 -20.34 -30.86
N GLU A 82 17.28 -21.45 -31.02
CA GLU A 82 17.87 -22.78 -31.22
C GLU A 82 18.26 -22.95 -32.70
N LYS A 83 19.49 -23.40 -32.94
CA LYS A 83 20.09 -23.58 -34.26
C LYS A 83 19.18 -24.43 -35.17
N TYR A 84 18.53 -23.78 -36.14
CA TYR A 84 17.84 -24.46 -37.23
C TYR A 84 18.85 -25.33 -38.00
N GLY A 85 18.49 -26.58 -38.33
CA GLY A 85 19.24 -27.39 -39.29
C GLY A 85 19.25 -26.75 -40.70
N GLU A 86 19.93 -27.38 -41.67
CA GLU A 86 20.08 -26.82 -43.03
C GLU A 86 18.75 -26.46 -43.73
N GLN A 87 17.65 -27.07 -43.32
CA GLN A 87 16.29 -26.75 -43.77
C GLN A 87 15.49 -26.07 -42.67
N SER A 88 14.81 -24.96 -43.03
CA SER A 88 13.93 -24.22 -42.13
C SER A 88 12.51 -24.17 -42.69
N MET A 89 11.52 -24.29 -41.83
CA MET A 89 10.12 -24.09 -42.21
C MET A 89 9.82 -22.58 -42.18
N ALA A 90 9.53 -21.98 -43.33
CA ALA A 90 9.13 -20.59 -43.44
C ALA A 90 7.61 -20.49 -43.53
N SER A 91 7.01 -19.69 -42.64
CA SER A 91 5.57 -19.38 -42.65
C SER A 91 5.38 -17.95 -43.11
N GLY A 92 4.82 -17.78 -44.30
CA GLY A 92 4.60 -16.48 -44.95
C GLY A 92 3.15 -16.29 -45.36
N ALA A 93 2.69 -15.04 -45.38
CA ALA A 93 1.45 -14.68 -46.05
C ALA A 93 1.78 -14.45 -47.54
N GLN A 94 1.59 -15.50 -48.35
CA GLN A 94 1.75 -15.65 -49.81
C GLN A 94 3.17 -15.66 -50.43
N VAL A 95 3.46 -16.74 -51.20
CA VAL A 95 3.79 -16.81 -52.64
C VAL A 95 3.85 -18.31 -53.07
N SER A 96 3.28 -18.63 -54.24
CA SER A 96 3.18 -19.94 -54.93
C SER A 96 4.56 -20.51 -55.36
N ASP A 97 4.77 -21.67 -55.96
CA ASP A 97 4.02 -22.90 -56.24
C ASP A 97 4.71 -24.05 -55.49
N THR A 98 4.00 -25.14 -55.21
CA THR A 98 4.35 -26.27 -54.31
C THR A 98 4.21 -25.94 -52.81
N SER A 99 2.99 -26.04 -52.31
CA SER A 99 2.64 -25.88 -50.90
C SER A 99 1.81 -27.07 -50.42
N THR A 100 2.24 -27.71 -49.34
CA THR A 100 1.36 -28.52 -48.50
C THR A 100 0.37 -27.58 -47.84
N LEU A 101 -0.85 -27.53 -48.35
CA LEU A 101 -1.97 -26.76 -47.80
C LEU A 101 -2.36 -27.33 -46.43
N VAL A 102 -1.90 -26.72 -45.33
CA VAL A 102 -2.48 -27.01 -44.02
C VAL A 102 -3.85 -26.36 -43.98
N HIS A 103 -4.89 -27.18 -43.91
CA HIS A 103 -6.28 -26.75 -43.98
C HIS A 103 -6.69 -25.84 -42.81
N SER A 104 -7.34 -24.74 -43.20
CA SER A 104 -8.29 -23.86 -42.51
C SER A 104 -7.92 -23.15 -41.18
N PRO A 105 -7.91 -21.79 -41.17
CA PRO A 105 -7.83 -20.95 -39.96
C PRO A 105 -9.12 -20.88 -39.12
N SER A 106 -10.20 -21.55 -39.55
CA SER A 106 -11.57 -21.43 -38.99
C SER A 106 -11.76 -21.97 -37.56
N ALA A 107 -10.68 -22.32 -36.85
CA ALA A 107 -10.74 -22.97 -35.55
C ALA A 107 -10.24 -22.09 -34.38
N LEU A 108 -9.81 -20.86 -34.66
CA LEU A 108 -9.34 -19.93 -33.64
C LEU A 108 -10.44 -18.93 -33.30
N LYS A 109 -10.92 -19.02 -32.07
CA LYS A 109 -11.98 -18.17 -31.51
C LYS A 109 -11.29 -17.12 -30.63
N THR A 110 -10.98 -15.96 -31.21
CA THR A 110 -10.52 -14.73 -30.51
C THR A 110 -9.25 -14.90 -29.65
N VAL A 111 -8.52 -13.81 -29.41
CA VAL A 111 -7.37 -13.73 -28.52
C VAL A 111 -7.58 -12.57 -27.55
N GLN A 112 -7.28 -12.79 -26.26
CA GLN A 112 -7.12 -11.69 -25.30
C GLN A 112 -5.69 -11.65 -24.79
N CYS A 113 -5.11 -10.45 -24.73
CA CYS A 113 -3.78 -10.21 -24.22
C CYS A 113 -3.83 -9.56 -22.83
N THR A 114 -3.04 -10.08 -21.88
CA THR A 114 -2.86 -9.47 -20.55
C THR A 114 -1.40 -9.33 -20.20
N CYS A 115 -0.99 -8.19 -19.64
CA CYS A 115 0.39 -7.98 -19.19
C CYS A 115 0.50 -8.18 -17.69
N CYS A 116 1.32 -9.14 -17.29
CA CYS A 116 1.57 -9.50 -15.89
C CYS A 116 3.06 -9.39 -15.55
N ARG A 117 3.35 -9.24 -14.26
CA ARG A 117 4.73 -9.33 -13.76
C ARG A 117 5.02 -10.82 -13.49
N GLY A 118 5.96 -11.40 -14.22
CA GLY A 118 6.28 -12.82 -14.08
C GLY A 118 6.91 -13.11 -12.72
N SER A 119 6.32 -14.02 -11.94
CA SER A 119 6.89 -14.50 -10.66
C SER A 119 7.90 -15.64 -10.83
N ARG A 120 8.10 -16.15 -12.06
CA ARG A 120 8.99 -17.30 -12.38
C ARG A 120 10.25 -16.94 -13.18
N CYS A 121 10.62 -15.66 -13.26
CA CYS A 121 11.83 -15.25 -13.99
C CYS A 121 13.05 -15.35 -13.08
N ILE A 122 14.00 -16.22 -13.44
CA ILE A 122 15.27 -16.49 -12.71
C ILE A 122 16.17 -15.24 -12.65
N HIS A 123 15.93 -14.24 -13.52
CA HIS A 123 16.63 -12.97 -13.55
C HIS A 123 15.61 -11.81 -13.56
N GLY A 124 15.84 -10.81 -12.70
CA GLY A 124 15.03 -9.61 -12.40
C GLY A 124 13.87 -9.18 -13.32
N ALA A 125 12.73 -8.89 -12.68
CA ALA A 125 11.68 -7.92 -13.06
C ALA A 125 11.37 -7.69 -14.56
N MET A 126 11.14 -8.75 -15.34
CA MET A 126 10.60 -8.64 -16.70
C MET A 126 9.06 -8.63 -16.70
N TRP A 127 8.48 -7.95 -17.69
CA TRP A 127 7.03 -7.93 -17.94
C TRP A 127 6.67 -8.94 -19.02
N ARG A 128 5.67 -9.78 -18.74
CA ARG A 128 5.20 -10.83 -19.64
C ARG A 128 3.86 -10.43 -20.21
N ILE A 129 3.64 -10.71 -21.50
CA ILE A 129 2.30 -10.68 -22.08
C ILE A 129 1.82 -12.11 -22.24
N GLU A 130 0.67 -12.40 -21.65
CA GLU A 130 -0.04 -13.65 -21.74
C GLU A 130 -1.18 -13.48 -22.75
N ALA A 131 -1.28 -14.42 -23.69
CA ALA A 131 -2.37 -14.46 -24.66
C ALA A 131 -3.17 -15.76 -24.50
N VAL A 132 -4.49 -15.64 -24.38
CA VAL A 132 -5.41 -16.79 -24.31
C VAL A 132 -6.30 -16.78 -25.56
N ALA A 133 -6.46 -17.94 -26.20
CA ALA A 133 -7.18 -18.07 -27.47
C ALA A 133 -7.98 -19.37 -27.57
N GLY A 134 -8.95 -19.41 -28.48
CA GLY A 134 -9.68 -20.65 -28.80
C GLY A 134 -10.62 -21.07 -27.67
N ASP A 135 -10.74 -22.37 -27.39
CA ASP A 135 -11.69 -22.84 -26.38
C ASP A 135 -11.29 -22.42 -24.95
N ALA A 136 -9.99 -22.26 -24.68
CA ALA A 136 -9.48 -21.72 -23.42
C ALA A 136 -9.88 -20.26 -23.17
N PHE A 137 -10.16 -19.49 -24.24
CA PHE A 137 -10.67 -18.12 -24.12
C PHE A 137 -12.07 -18.09 -23.51
N ILE A 138 -12.91 -19.10 -23.80
CA ILE A 138 -14.28 -19.19 -23.25
C ILE A 138 -14.22 -19.42 -21.74
N GLU A 139 -13.39 -20.36 -21.28
CA GLU A 139 -13.20 -20.63 -19.85
C GLU A 139 -12.68 -19.40 -19.10
N TYR A 140 -11.74 -18.69 -19.72
CA TYR A 140 -11.15 -17.47 -19.20
C TYR A 140 -12.16 -16.32 -19.07
N VAL A 141 -13.00 -16.08 -20.08
CA VAL A 141 -14.07 -15.06 -20.02
C VAL A 141 -15.11 -15.44 -18.98
N ASN A 142 -15.53 -16.71 -18.93
CA ASN A 142 -16.51 -17.19 -17.96
C ASN A 142 -16.01 -17.03 -16.51
N ALA A 143 -14.73 -17.30 -16.25
CA ALA A 143 -14.14 -17.10 -14.93
C ALA A 143 -14.22 -15.63 -14.49
N ARG A 144 -13.95 -14.68 -15.40
CA ARG A 144 -14.04 -13.25 -15.11
C ARG A 144 -15.46 -12.75 -14.96
N ASP A 145 -16.37 -13.22 -15.80
CA ASP A 145 -17.78 -12.89 -15.70
C ASP A 145 -18.36 -13.39 -14.36
N ASN A 146 -17.94 -14.56 -13.88
CA ASN A 146 -18.30 -15.04 -12.55
C ASN A 146 -17.80 -14.12 -11.43
N HIS A 147 -16.55 -13.66 -11.48
CA HIS A 147 -16.05 -12.67 -10.51
C HIS A 147 -16.82 -11.35 -10.57
N MET A 148 -17.15 -10.88 -11.78
CA MET A 148 -17.94 -9.65 -11.97
C MET A 148 -19.34 -9.81 -11.37
N ARG A 149 -20.02 -10.94 -11.62
CA ARG A 149 -21.33 -11.25 -11.03
C ARG A 149 -21.27 -11.29 -9.51
N GLN A 150 -20.22 -11.87 -8.92
CA GLN A 150 -20.02 -11.87 -7.47
C GLN A 150 -19.84 -10.47 -6.90
N LEU A 151 -19.07 -9.60 -7.56
CA LEU A 151 -18.91 -8.20 -7.19
C LEU A 151 -20.24 -7.44 -7.28
N CYS A 152 -20.95 -7.57 -8.40
CA CYS A 152 -22.27 -6.98 -8.60
C CYS A 152 -23.28 -7.43 -7.53
N SER A 153 -23.26 -8.72 -7.16
CA SER A 153 -24.14 -9.26 -6.12
C SER A 153 -23.80 -8.73 -4.73
N THR A 154 -22.52 -8.63 -4.41
CA THR A 154 -22.03 -8.14 -3.10
C THR A 154 -22.30 -6.65 -2.93
N LEU A 155 -22.00 -5.87 -3.97
CA LEU A 155 -22.19 -4.42 -3.98
C LEU A 155 -23.63 -4.00 -4.30
N LYS A 156 -24.47 -4.95 -4.78
CA LYS A 156 -25.86 -4.75 -5.23
C LYS A 156 -26.00 -3.67 -6.30
N VAL A 157 -25.11 -3.69 -7.28
CA VAL A 157 -25.07 -2.75 -8.41
C VAL A 157 -24.87 -3.48 -9.73
N LYS A 158 -25.07 -2.79 -10.85
CA LYS A 158 -24.76 -3.31 -12.18
C LYS A 158 -23.25 -3.24 -12.45
N ALA A 159 -22.78 -4.00 -13.44
CA ALA A 159 -21.35 -4.11 -13.76
C ALA A 159 -20.72 -2.75 -14.11
N GLU A 160 -21.47 -1.88 -14.78
CA GLU A 160 -21.04 -0.54 -15.20
C GLU A 160 -20.86 0.41 -14.00
N GLU A 161 -21.54 0.15 -12.89
CA GLU A 161 -21.58 0.99 -11.70
C GLU A 161 -20.62 0.51 -10.60
N VAL A 162 -19.99 -0.67 -10.76
CA VAL A 162 -19.10 -1.28 -9.75
C VAL A 162 -18.00 -0.32 -9.33
N THR A 163 -17.30 0.29 -10.29
CA THR A 163 -16.19 1.20 -10.01
C THR A 163 -16.65 2.42 -9.20
N THR A 164 -17.72 3.07 -9.63
CA THR A 164 -18.30 4.23 -8.93
C THR A 164 -18.78 3.87 -7.53
N ARG A 165 -19.38 2.68 -7.35
CA ARG A 165 -19.82 2.23 -6.02
C ARG A 165 -18.65 1.97 -5.08
N VAL A 166 -17.56 1.39 -5.58
CA VAL A 166 -16.33 1.19 -4.80
C VAL A 166 -15.72 2.52 -4.38
N GLU A 167 -15.63 3.50 -5.28
CA GLU A 167 -15.12 4.84 -4.96
C GLU A 167 -15.98 5.53 -3.89
N ALA A 168 -17.30 5.46 -4.01
CA ALA A 168 -18.23 5.99 -3.02
C ALA A 168 -18.05 5.32 -1.65
N LEU A 169 -17.92 3.98 -1.61
CA LEU A 169 -17.66 3.25 -0.36
C LEU A 169 -16.34 3.63 0.30
N LEU A 170 -15.28 3.84 -0.50
CA LEU A 170 -13.98 4.27 0.03
C LEU A 170 -14.06 5.68 0.63
N GLU A 171 -14.82 6.58 0.01
CA GLU A 171 -15.03 7.92 0.53
C GLU A 171 -15.92 7.92 1.77
N GLU A 172 -17.01 7.15 1.78
CA GLU A 172 -17.84 6.91 2.98
C GLU A 172 -16.98 6.39 4.14
N LEU A 173 -16.13 5.38 3.90
CA LEU A 173 -15.22 4.83 4.91
C LEU A 173 -14.23 5.88 5.45
N ARG A 174 -13.72 6.77 4.58
CA ARG A 174 -12.83 7.86 4.97
C ARG A 174 -13.56 8.86 5.86
N MET A 175 -14.78 9.25 5.47
CA MET A 175 -15.62 10.19 6.22
C MET A 175 -16.01 9.61 7.59
N THR A 176 -16.50 8.36 7.64
CA THR A 176 -16.83 7.69 8.90
C THR A 176 -15.63 7.55 9.82
N ARG A 177 -14.42 7.24 9.30
CA ARG A 177 -13.20 7.22 10.13
C ARG A 177 -12.90 8.58 10.76
N ASN A 178 -13.06 9.66 10.00
CA ASN A 178 -12.85 11.01 10.51
C ASN A 178 -13.89 11.38 11.58
N GLU A 179 -15.16 11.03 11.37
CA GLU A 179 -16.23 11.23 12.36
C GLU A 179 -15.95 10.45 13.65
N VAL A 180 -15.55 9.18 13.54
CA VAL A 180 -15.17 8.36 14.70
C VAL A 180 -14.00 8.99 15.46
N SER A 181 -12.97 9.48 14.76
CA SER A 181 -11.85 10.19 15.39
C SER A 181 -12.31 11.46 16.10
N ALA A 182 -13.21 12.24 15.50
CA ALA A 182 -13.73 13.48 16.09
C ALA A 182 -14.59 13.20 17.34
N VAL A 183 -15.42 12.16 17.31
CA VAL A 183 -16.24 11.74 18.45
C VAL A 183 -15.36 11.23 19.59
N ARG A 184 -14.31 10.44 19.29
CA ARG A 184 -13.35 9.98 20.30
C ARG A 184 -12.59 11.14 20.96
N ALA A 185 -12.15 12.12 20.18
CA ALA A 185 -11.51 13.31 20.73
C ALA A 185 -12.44 14.09 21.66
N LYS A 186 -13.72 14.28 21.28
CA LYS A 186 -14.73 14.93 22.13
C LYS A 186 -15.00 14.15 23.42
N ALA A 187 -15.09 12.82 23.34
CA ALA A 187 -15.27 11.97 24.51
C ALA A 187 -14.06 12.03 25.45
N ALA A 188 -12.85 12.05 24.90
CA ALA A 188 -11.62 12.23 25.67
C ALA A 188 -11.60 13.58 26.39
N VAL A 189 -11.96 14.67 25.71
CA VAL A 189 -12.07 16.01 26.32
C VAL A 189 -13.13 16.04 27.44
N TYR A 190 -14.27 15.37 27.25
CA TYR A 190 -15.29 15.27 28.30
C TYR A 190 -14.79 14.47 29.52
N LYS A 191 -14.10 13.33 29.33
CA LYS A 191 -13.47 12.60 30.44
C LYS A 191 -12.43 13.48 31.15
N ALA A 192 -11.67 14.25 30.39
CA ALA A 192 -10.66 15.17 30.91
C ALA A 192 -11.27 16.31 31.76
N SER A 193 -12.42 16.86 31.39
CA SER A 193 -13.06 17.94 32.16
C SER A 193 -13.50 17.50 33.56
N VAL A 194 -13.93 16.25 33.71
CA VAL A 194 -14.23 15.65 35.02
C VAL A 194 -12.96 15.50 35.86
N MET A 195 -11.82 15.18 35.23
CA MET A 195 -10.54 14.98 35.89
C MET A 195 -9.82 16.29 36.25
N ALA A 196 -10.23 17.43 35.70
CA ALA A 196 -9.61 18.73 35.99
C ALA A 196 -9.63 19.07 37.49
N GLY A 197 -10.65 18.60 38.23
CA GLY A 197 -10.77 18.78 39.67
C GLY A 197 -9.75 17.99 40.51
N ASN A 198 -9.09 16.97 39.94
CA ASN A 198 -8.10 16.15 40.64
C ASN A 198 -6.70 16.81 40.66
N ALA A 199 -6.53 17.96 40.01
CA ALA A 199 -5.26 18.67 39.99
C ALA A 199 -4.89 19.15 41.39
N PHE A 200 -3.68 18.84 41.84
CA PHE A 200 -3.19 19.23 43.16
C PHE A 200 -2.13 20.33 43.04
N PRO A 201 -2.12 21.32 43.95
CA PRO A 201 -1.12 22.38 43.96
C PRO A 201 0.21 21.87 44.54
N VAL A 202 1.32 22.20 43.89
CA VAL A 202 2.70 21.91 44.34
C VAL A 202 3.50 23.21 44.46
N GLY A 203 4.28 23.35 45.54
CA GLY A 203 5.15 24.51 45.79
C GLY A 203 4.66 25.46 46.87
N THR A 204 5.59 26.19 47.48
CA THR A 204 5.30 27.10 48.61
C THR A 204 5.03 28.53 48.17
N SER A 205 5.82 29.06 47.22
CA SER A 205 5.77 30.47 46.81
C SER A 205 4.95 30.70 45.53
N LYS A 206 5.12 29.85 44.51
CA LYS A 206 4.32 29.84 43.28
C LYS A 206 3.71 28.45 43.13
N LYS A 207 2.41 28.32 43.43
CA LYS A 207 1.69 27.03 43.38
C LYS A 207 1.46 26.62 41.93
N ILE A 208 2.00 25.48 41.53
CA ILE A 208 1.75 24.86 40.21
C ILE A 208 0.66 23.82 40.35
N ARG A 209 -0.29 23.84 39.42
CA ARG A 209 -1.31 22.79 39.34
C ARG A 209 -0.74 21.59 38.60
N VAL A 210 -0.66 20.46 39.29
CA VAL A 210 -0.15 19.21 38.71
C VAL A 210 -1.30 18.23 38.58
N LEU A 211 -1.43 17.62 37.41
CA LEU A 211 -2.38 16.54 37.14
C LEU A 211 -1.63 15.35 36.54
N VAL A 212 -1.77 14.19 37.18
CA VAL A 212 -1.22 12.91 36.69
C VAL A 212 -2.32 11.88 36.80
N GLU A 213 -2.83 11.42 35.66
CA GLU A 213 -4.01 10.56 35.60
C GLU A 213 -3.94 9.53 34.46
N SER A 214 -4.67 8.42 34.64
CA SER A 214 -4.88 7.41 33.61
C SER A 214 -6.24 7.60 32.93
N MET A 215 -6.26 7.61 31.61
CA MET A 215 -7.47 7.66 30.80
C MET A 215 -7.57 6.37 29.98
N ASP A 216 -8.30 5.40 30.51
CA ASP A 216 -8.46 4.06 29.89
C ASP A 216 -8.97 4.13 28.44
N ASP A 217 -8.44 3.25 27.60
CA ASP A 217 -8.87 3.01 26.20
C ASP A 217 -8.90 4.24 25.27
N ILE A 218 -8.10 5.27 25.55
CA ILE A 218 -7.99 6.46 24.69
C ILE A 218 -6.80 6.35 23.73
N ASP A 219 -7.03 6.54 22.43
CA ASP A 219 -5.95 6.57 21.43
C ASP A 219 -5.04 7.81 21.60
N ALA A 220 -3.85 7.78 21.00
CA ALA A 220 -2.83 8.81 21.21
C ALA A 220 -3.28 10.22 20.79
N ASP A 221 -4.04 10.35 19.70
CA ASP A 221 -4.50 11.66 19.20
C ASP A 221 -5.58 12.24 20.10
N SER A 222 -6.54 11.41 20.52
CA SER A 222 -7.57 11.80 21.48
C SER A 222 -6.98 12.13 22.85
N LEU A 223 -5.96 11.40 23.30
CA LEU A 223 -5.24 11.66 24.56
C LEU A 223 -4.48 13.00 24.50
N LYS A 224 -3.92 13.33 23.34
CA LYS A 224 -3.32 14.64 23.09
C LYS A 224 -4.35 15.75 23.24
N SER A 225 -5.53 15.63 22.60
CA SER A 225 -6.58 16.64 22.72
C SER A 225 -7.07 16.82 24.16
N ALA A 226 -7.17 15.73 24.94
CA ALA A 226 -7.48 15.79 26.36
C ALA A 226 -6.41 16.57 27.15
N ALA A 227 -5.12 16.33 26.89
CA ALA A 227 -4.02 17.04 27.55
C ALA A 227 -4.00 18.54 27.20
N GLU A 228 -4.25 18.89 25.94
CA GLU A 228 -4.36 20.28 25.47
C GLU A 228 -5.55 21.00 26.13
N TYR A 229 -6.69 20.34 26.28
CA TYR A 229 -7.83 20.90 26.99
C TYR A 229 -7.53 21.12 28.49
N LEU A 230 -6.88 20.15 29.14
CA LEU A 230 -6.53 20.24 30.56
C LEU A 230 -5.51 21.34 30.84
N ILE A 231 -4.50 21.50 29.99
CA ILE A 231 -3.48 22.53 30.20
C ILE A 231 -4.06 23.95 30.07
N ASP A 232 -5.01 24.14 29.14
CA ASP A 232 -5.74 25.40 28.97
C ASP A 232 -6.68 25.68 30.14
N THR A 233 -7.46 24.66 30.55
CA THR A 233 -8.39 24.76 31.69
C THR A 233 -7.67 25.04 33.00
N LEU A 234 -6.53 24.38 33.23
CA LEU A 234 -5.77 24.53 34.46
C LEU A 234 -4.99 25.85 34.48
N GLN A 235 -4.77 26.59 33.40
CA GLN A 235 -4.05 27.87 33.37
C GLN A 235 -2.59 27.84 33.91
N ASP A 236 -1.74 28.73 33.40
CA ASP A 236 -0.34 28.84 33.83
C ASP A 236 -0.20 29.28 35.30
N PRO A 237 0.65 28.64 36.14
CA PRO A 237 1.47 27.46 35.87
C PRO A 237 0.78 26.11 36.11
N ALA A 238 0.83 25.22 35.11
CA ALA A 238 0.27 23.88 35.16
C ALA A 238 1.13 22.83 34.44
N ALA A 239 1.12 21.61 34.98
CA ALA A 239 1.77 20.44 34.39
C ALA A 239 0.80 19.26 34.36
N VAL A 240 0.53 18.74 33.16
CA VAL A 240 -0.41 17.65 32.91
C VAL A 240 0.33 16.46 32.31
N ILE A 241 0.18 15.29 32.92
CA ILE A 241 0.67 14.01 32.40
C ILE A 241 -0.50 13.04 32.35
N LEU A 242 -0.77 12.49 31.17
CA LEU A 242 -1.82 11.51 30.96
C LEU A 242 -1.26 10.22 30.40
N GLY A 243 -1.81 9.10 30.85
CA GLY A 243 -1.52 7.78 30.32
C GLY A 243 -2.78 7.08 29.83
N SER A 244 -2.64 6.20 28.85
CA SER A 244 -3.73 5.38 28.32
C SER A 244 -3.20 4.05 27.79
N CYS A 245 -4.06 3.04 27.79
CA CYS A 245 -3.85 1.76 27.12
C CYS A 245 -4.89 1.60 25.98
N PRO A 246 -4.61 2.06 24.75
CA PRO A 246 -5.58 1.93 23.64
C PRO A 246 -5.82 0.49 23.17
N SER A 247 -4.93 -0.44 23.53
CA SER A 247 -5.02 -1.87 23.24
C SER A 247 -4.17 -2.68 24.22
N GLU A 248 -4.36 -4.00 24.29
CA GLU A 248 -3.67 -4.89 25.24
C GLU A 248 -2.14 -4.94 25.11
N GLU A 249 -1.57 -4.37 24.04
CA GLU A 249 -0.12 -4.35 23.79
C GLU A 249 0.44 -2.94 23.65
N LYS A 250 -0.37 -1.89 23.89
CA LYS A 250 0.02 -0.52 23.61
C LYS A 250 -0.24 0.39 24.79
N VAL A 251 0.75 1.24 25.07
CA VAL A 251 0.64 2.36 25.99
C VAL A 251 0.84 3.65 25.23
N SER A 252 0.02 4.65 25.53
CA SER A 252 0.17 6.03 25.07
C SER A 252 0.36 6.94 26.28
N LEU A 253 1.32 7.84 26.19
CA LEU A 253 1.65 8.80 27.24
C LEU A 253 1.75 10.20 26.63
N VAL A 254 1.21 11.19 27.33
CA VAL A 254 1.27 12.60 26.92
C VAL A 254 1.72 13.43 28.12
N ALA A 255 2.62 14.37 27.87
CA ALA A 255 2.99 15.42 28.82
C ALA A 255 2.77 16.80 28.19
N ALA A 256 2.02 17.66 28.86
CA ALA A 256 1.74 19.03 28.46
C ALA A 256 2.04 19.97 29.62
N PHE A 257 2.94 20.93 29.41
CA PHE A 257 3.43 21.89 30.41
C PHE A 257 3.23 23.32 29.92
N THR A 258 2.75 24.21 30.79
CA THR A 258 2.63 25.63 30.49
C THR A 258 3.99 26.33 30.47
N PRO A 259 4.11 27.53 29.87
CA PRO A 259 5.37 28.28 29.83
C PRO A 259 6.00 28.48 31.21
N GLY A 260 5.22 28.79 32.25
CA GLY A 260 5.72 28.96 33.60
C GLY A 260 6.35 27.70 34.22
N VAL A 261 5.97 26.49 33.77
CA VAL A 261 6.64 25.23 34.15
C VAL A 261 7.94 25.04 33.36
N VAL A 262 7.91 25.37 32.07
CA VAL A 262 9.09 25.26 31.19
C VAL A 262 10.19 26.24 31.61
N ASP A 263 9.84 27.46 32.01
CA ASP A 263 10.75 28.49 32.50
C ASP A 263 11.46 28.09 33.80
N LEU A 264 10.85 27.19 34.59
CA LEU A 264 11.47 26.59 35.77
C LEU A 264 12.50 25.51 35.40
N GLY A 265 12.63 25.18 34.11
CA GLY A 265 13.59 24.24 33.56
C GLY A 265 13.04 22.83 33.36
N ILE A 266 11.74 22.62 33.54
CA ILE A 266 11.10 21.31 33.37
C ILE A 266 10.56 21.20 31.93
N GLN A 267 11.13 20.29 31.14
CA GLN A 267 10.77 20.12 29.72
C GLN A 267 9.98 18.81 29.52
N ALA A 268 8.80 18.89 28.89
CA ALA A 268 7.89 17.77 28.65
C ALA A 268 8.58 16.61 27.91
N GLY A 269 9.32 16.91 26.84
CA GLY A 269 10.06 15.91 26.06
C GLY A 269 11.10 15.14 26.88
N LYS A 270 11.86 15.84 27.74
CA LYS A 270 12.88 15.22 28.60
C LYS A 270 12.26 14.47 29.77
N PHE A 271 11.09 14.92 30.23
CA PHE A 271 10.37 14.34 31.35
C PHE A 271 9.68 13.02 30.98
N ILE A 272 8.99 12.96 29.84
CA ILE A 272 8.19 11.78 29.47
C ILE A 272 9.05 10.60 28.97
N GLY A 273 10.23 10.86 28.41
CA GLY A 273 11.11 9.82 27.85
C GLY A 273 11.49 8.72 28.87
N PRO A 274 12.03 9.06 30.05
CA PRO A 274 12.31 8.09 31.11
C PRO A 274 11.07 7.32 31.59
N ILE A 275 9.91 7.97 31.66
CA ILE A 275 8.65 7.34 32.08
C ILE A 275 8.21 6.30 31.05
N ALA A 276 8.28 6.62 29.76
CA ALA A 276 7.93 5.70 28.69
C ALA A 276 8.82 4.45 28.63
N LYS A 277 10.09 4.55 29.08
CA LYS A 277 10.98 3.40 29.19
C LYS A 277 10.50 2.37 30.21
N LEU A 278 9.83 2.80 31.28
CA LEU A 278 9.21 1.88 32.26
C LEU A 278 8.11 1.04 31.61
N CYS A 279 7.36 1.64 30.67
CA CYS A 279 6.36 0.95 29.85
C CYS A 279 6.96 0.21 28.63
N GLY A 280 8.28 0.01 28.59
CA GLY A 280 8.95 -0.74 27.51
C GLY A 280 8.97 -0.03 26.15
N GLY A 281 8.89 1.30 26.15
CA GLY A 281 9.00 2.08 24.91
C GLY A 281 9.82 3.35 25.06
N GLY A 282 9.39 4.39 24.36
CA GLY A 282 10.13 5.63 24.23
C GLY A 282 9.30 6.71 23.54
N GLY A 283 9.83 7.92 23.54
CA GLY A 283 9.18 9.06 22.94
C GLY A 283 9.93 10.35 23.22
N GLY A 284 9.30 11.46 22.83
CA GLY A 284 9.89 12.78 22.93
C GLY A 284 8.95 13.85 22.41
N GLY A 285 9.43 15.08 22.43
CA GLY A 285 8.63 16.21 21.97
C GLY A 285 9.29 17.53 22.29
N ARG A 286 8.49 18.58 22.16
CA ARG A 286 8.88 19.95 22.44
C ARG A 286 8.95 20.18 23.96
N PRO A 287 9.60 21.27 24.41
CA PRO A 287 9.68 21.60 25.83
C PRO A 287 8.31 21.72 26.53
N ASN A 288 7.29 22.20 25.83
CA ASN A 288 5.94 22.38 26.35
C ASN A 288 5.01 21.19 26.12
N PHE A 289 5.31 20.31 25.15
CA PHE A 289 4.41 19.22 24.78
C PHE A 289 5.17 18.02 24.22
N ALA A 290 4.90 16.84 24.75
CA ALA A 290 5.53 15.61 24.31
C ALA A 290 4.59 14.41 24.34
N GLN A 291 4.87 13.47 23.43
CA GLN A 291 4.14 12.21 23.33
C GLN A 291 5.13 11.05 23.38
N ALA A 292 4.72 9.97 24.02
CA ALA A 292 5.50 8.76 24.08
C ALA A 292 4.60 7.52 24.03
N GLY A 293 5.20 6.40 23.65
CA GLY A 293 4.52 5.12 23.57
C GLY A 293 5.27 4.03 24.32
N GLY A 294 4.55 2.97 24.67
CA GLY A 294 5.08 1.77 25.32
C GLY A 294 4.39 0.51 24.82
N ARG A 295 4.94 -0.64 25.19
CA ARG A 295 4.40 -1.99 24.87
C ARG A 295 3.99 -2.79 26.10
N LYS A 296 4.17 -2.24 27.29
CA LYS A 296 3.90 -2.89 28.59
C LYS A 296 2.80 -2.15 29.36
N PRO A 297 1.52 -2.35 29.05
CA PRO A 297 0.41 -1.71 29.76
C PRO A 297 0.35 -2.04 31.25
N GLU A 298 0.83 -3.22 31.65
CA GLU A 298 0.94 -3.65 33.05
C GLU A 298 1.79 -2.70 33.92
N ASN A 299 2.70 -1.94 33.29
CA ASN A 299 3.58 -1.00 33.97
C ASN A 299 3.03 0.44 33.99
N LEU A 300 1.87 0.71 33.39
CA LEU A 300 1.35 2.07 33.26
C LEU A 300 1.09 2.74 34.62
N SER A 301 0.49 2.01 35.56
CA SER A 301 0.21 2.50 36.91
C SER A 301 1.50 2.94 37.61
N GLY A 302 2.51 2.07 37.65
CA GLY A 302 3.82 2.38 38.23
C GLY A 302 4.56 3.51 37.51
N ALA A 303 4.40 3.62 36.19
CA ALA A 303 4.97 4.72 35.40
C ALA A 303 4.34 6.07 35.75
N LEU A 304 3.02 6.13 35.92
CA LEU A 304 2.29 7.33 36.34
C LEU A 304 2.61 7.70 37.80
N GLU A 305 2.72 6.73 38.70
CA GLU A 305 3.19 6.97 40.06
C GLU A 305 4.60 7.57 40.05
N LYS A 306 5.52 7.01 39.25
CA LYS A 306 6.86 7.56 39.10
C LYS A 306 6.86 8.97 38.52
N ALA A 307 5.93 9.27 37.61
CA ALA A 307 5.75 10.61 37.07
C ALA A 307 5.31 11.59 38.16
N ARG A 308 4.33 11.20 39.00
CA ARG A 308 3.88 11.99 40.16
C ARG A 308 5.02 12.23 41.14
N GLU A 309 5.77 11.19 41.48
CA GLU A 309 6.95 11.29 42.35
C GLU A 309 8.07 12.14 41.76
N SER A 310 8.29 12.12 40.44
CA SER A 310 9.43 12.84 39.85
C SER A 310 9.17 14.34 39.73
N LEU A 311 7.90 14.76 39.65
CA LEU A 311 7.53 16.18 39.63
C LEU A 311 7.68 16.87 40.99
N LEU A 312 7.38 16.17 42.09
CA LEU A 312 7.33 16.74 43.45
C LEU A 312 8.72 17.23 43.96
N PRO A 313 9.81 16.44 43.95
CA PRO A 313 11.14 16.82 44.41
C PRO A 313 11.86 17.78 43.45
N PHE A 314 11.62 17.65 42.14
CA PHE A 314 12.23 18.54 41.14
C PHE A 314 11.78 19.99 41.38
N TYR A 315 10.53 20.16 41.80
CA TYR A 315 9.98 21.46 42.17
C TYR A 315 10.60 22.02 43.45
N LEU A 316 10.65 21.21 44.52
CA LEU A 316 11.22 21.64 45.81
C LEU A 316 12.70 22.03 45.69
N LYS A 317 13.48 21.28 44.90
CA LYS A 317 14.90 21.55 44.66
C LYS A 317 15.12 22.85 43.86
N LYS A 318 14.37 23.05 42.78
CA LYS A 318 14.43 24.29 41.97
C LYS A 318 13.96 25.52 42.74
N GLN A 319 12.92 25.37 43.57
CA GLN A 319 12.42 26.46 44.40
C GLN A 319 13.47 26.88 45.45
N ALA A 320 14.18 25.93 46.05
CA ALA A 320 15.29 26.22 46.95
C ALA A 320 16.44 26.97 46.24
N GLU A 321 16.86 26.54 45.04
CA GLU A 321 17.90 27.21 44.26
C GLU A 321 17.55 28.68 43.93
N ILE A 322 16.28 28.96 43.57
CA ILE A 322 15.81 30.32 43.25
C ILE A 322 15.72 31.19 44.52
N SER A 323 15.29 30.64 45.66
CA SER A 323 15.27 31.39 46.93
C SER A 323 16.67 31.77 47.41
N TYR A 324 17.67 30.91 47.20
CA TYR A 324 19.06 31.22 47.55
C TYR A 324 19.68 32.28 46.62
N SER A 325 19.31 32.35 45.33
CA SER A 325 19.82 33.38 44.41
C SER A 325 19.18 34.77 44.59
N LEU A 326 18.02 34.85 45.25
CA LEU A 326 17.33 36.12 45.56
C LEU A 326 17.77 36.70 46.92
N LEU A 327 18.45 35.91 47.75
CA LEU A 327 18.99 36.30 49.06
C LEU A 327 20.50 36.62 49.02
N ALA A 328 21.15 36.46 47.86
CA ALA A 328 22.56 36.77 47.61
C ALA A 328 22.67 38.01 46.69
#